data_AF-A0A717ZRX3-F1
#
_entry.id   AF-A0A717ZRX3-F1
#
_cell.length_a   1.000
_cell.length_b   1.000
_cell.length_c   1.000
_cell.angle_alpha   90.00
_cell.angle_beta   90.00
_cell.angle_gamma   90.00
#
_symmetry.space_group_name_H-M   'P 1'
#
loop_
_entity.id
_entity.type
_entity.pdbx_description
1 polymer ?
#
loop_
_entity_poly.entity_id
_entity_poly.type
_entity_poly.pdbx_seq_one_letter_code
_entity_poly.pdbx_strand_id
1 'polypeptide(L)' 'MGFPSPAADYVESRISLDQQIIRHPSATYFMRAADSHHREGILQGALLVVDSSLTPVDGSLLVCA' A
#
# COMPACT_ATOMS: atom_id res chain seq x y z
N MET A 1 4.83 -40.10 26.91
CA MET A 1 4.41 -39.63 25.57
C MET A 1 3.30 -38.60 25.82
N GLY A 2 3.53 -37.29 25.86
CA GLY A 2 4.29 -36.48 24.91
C GLY A 2 3.35 -36.05 23.78
N PHE A 3 2.25 -35.36 24.11
CA PHE A 3 1.32 -34.82 23.11
C PHE A 3 2.02 -33.59 22.51
N PRO A 4 2.46 -33.61 21.24
CA PRO A 4 2.96 -32.39 20.63
C PRO A 4 1.75 -31.44 20.54
N SER A 5 1.83 -30.32 21.25
CA SER A 5 0.77 -29.32 21.23
C SER A 5 0.51 -28.89 19.78
N PRO A 6 -0.71 -29.05 19.24
CA PRO A 6 -1.05 -28.73 17.85
C PRO A 6 -1.05 -27.22 17.54
N ALA A 7 -0.75 -26.39 18.54
CA ALA A 7 -0.76 -24.93 18.45
C ALA A 7 0.46 -24.32 17.72
N ALA A 8 1.41 -25.14 17.28
CA ALA A 8 2.59 -24.66 16.54
C ALA A 8 2.33 -24.43 15.03
N ASP A 9 1.20 -24.92 14.50
CA ASP A 9 0.86 -24.85 13.06
C ASP A 9 -0.22 -23.79 12.76
N TYR A 10 -0.42 -22.81 13.64
CA TYR A 10 -1.22 -21.63 13.33
C TYR A 10 -0.31 -20.43 13.12
N VAL A 11 0.63 -20.56 12.18
CA VAL A 11 1.30 -19.41 11.58
C VAL A 11 0.31 -18.83 10.58
N GLU A 12 -0.76 -18.24 11.08
CA GLU A 12 -1.64 -17.43 10.24
C GLU A 12 -0.80 -16.25 9.77
N SER A 13 -0.41 -16.27 8.49
CA SER A 13 0.31 -15.17 7.88
C SER A 13 -0.62 -13.96 7.91
N ARG A 14 -0.41 -13.06 8.87
CA ARG A 14 -1.24 -11.86 9.01
C ARG A 14 -1.21 -11.08 7.70
N ILE A 15 -2.40 -10.85 7.13
CA ILE A 15 -2.54 -10.02 5.94
C ILE A 15 -2.02 -8.63 6.28
N SER A 16 -0.86 -8.32 5.74
CA SER A 16 -0.17 -7.04 5.94
C SER A 16 -0.37 -6.25 4.66
N LEU A 17 -1.20 -5.20 4.72
CA LEU A 17 -1.51 -4.36 3.56
C LEU A 17 -0.26 -3.65 3.03
N ASP A 18 0.68 -3.35 3.92
CA ASP A 18 2.01 -2.86 3.54
C ASP A 18 2.72 -3.84 2.61
N GLN A 19 2.80 -5.13 2.95
CA GLN A 19 3.45 -6.15 2.11
C GLN A 19 2.76 -6.33 0.75
N GLN A 20 1.46 -6.06 0.67
CA GLN A 20 0.70 -6.23 -0.57
C GLN A 20 0.77 -5.00 -1.48
N ILE A 21 0.82 -3.79 -0.90
CA ILE A 21 0.67 -2.52 -1.63
C ILE A 21 2.02 -1.81 -1.81
N ILE A 22 2.93 -1.95 -0.84
CA ILE A 22 4.21 -1.24 -0.82
C ILE A 22 5.30 -2.15 -1.40
N ARG A 23 5.76 -1.84 -2.61
CA ARG A 23 6.88 -2.56 -3.25
C ARG A 23 8.23 -2.04 -2.78
N HIS A 24 8.37 -0.72 -2.65
CA HIS A 24 9.62 -0.08 -2.24
C HIS A 24 9.40 0.76 -0.97
N PRO A 25 9.54 0.17 0.23
CA PRO A 25 9.21 0.86 1.48
C PRO A 25 10.03 2.14 1.71
N SER A 26 11.25 2.20 1.21
CA SER A 26 12.12 3.38 1.32
C SER A 26 11.75 4.52 0.37
N ALA A 27 10.98 4.25 -0.68
CA ALA A 27 10.58 5.20 -1.72
C ALA A 27 9.06 5.31 -1.87
N THR A 28 8.31 4.78 -0.89
CA THR A 28 6.85 4.87 -0.84
C THR A 28 6.45 5.78 0.30
N TYR A 29 5.54 6.71 0.04
CA TYR A 29 4.98 7.58 1.06
C TYR A 29 3.47 7.71 0.90
N PHE A 30 2.83 8.14 1.99
CA PHE A 30 1.40 8.34 2.02
C PHE A 30 1.07 9.83 1.93
N MET A 31 0.05 10.15 1.15
CA MET A 31 -0.50 11.50 1.03
C MET A 31 -2.00 11.45 1.25
N ARG A 32 -2.56 12.51 1.84
CA ARG A 32 -4.01 12.68 1.92
C ARG A 32 -4.47 13.67 0.87
N ALA A 33 -5.41 13.26 0.02
CA ALA A 33 -5.98 14.13 -0.99
C ALA A 33 -6.75 15.29 -0.32
N ALA A 34 -6.37 16.53 -0.62
CA ALA A 34 -7.03 17.72 -0.09
C ALA A 34 -8.38 17.97 -0.79
N ASP A 35 -8.46 17.64 -2.07
CA ASP A 35 -9.62 17.85 -2.94
C ASP A 35 -10.00 16.55 -3.66
N SER A 36 -11.14 16.54 -4.33
CA SER A 36 -11.63 15.39 -5.10
C SER A 36 -11.20 15.52 -6.57
N HIS A 37 -10.42 14.56 -7.06
CA HIS A 37 -10.12 14.42 -8.49
C HIS A 37 -10.98 13.30 -9.08
N HIS A 38 -12.23 13.64 -9.45
CA HIS A 38 -13.23 12.68 -9.90
C HIS A 38 -12.86 11.93 -11.18
N ARG A 39 -12.10 12.56 -12.09
CA ARG A 39 -11.65 11.91 -13.33
C ARG A 39 -10.72 10.74 -13.05
N GLU A 40 -9.90 10.86 -12.01
CA GLU A 40 -8.98 9.82 -11.55
C GLU A 40 -9.56 8.94 -10.43
N GLY A 41 -10.81 9.20 -10.00
CA GLY A 41 -11.46 8.46 -8.93
C GLY A 41 -10.94 8.79 -7.52
N ILE A 42 -10.21 9.90 -7.35
CA ILE A 42 -9.70 10.33 -6.06
C ILE A 42 -10.78 11.17 -5.37
N LEU A 43 -11.17 10.75 -4.17
CA LEU A 43 -12.11 11.48 -3.33
C LEU A 43 -11.36 12.36 -2.34
N GLN A 44 -11.98 13.46 -1.94
CA GLN A 44 -11.48 14.29 -0.86
C GLN A 44 -11.26 13.45 0.41
N GLY A 45 -10.07 13.59 1.01
CA GLY A 45 -9.68 12.86 2.21
C GLY A 45 -9.22 11.42 1.97
N ALA A 46 -9.17 10.96 0.70
CA ALA A 46 -8.62 9.65 0.35
C ALA A 46 -7.13 9.55 0.72
N LEU A 47 -6.71 8.34 1.10
CA LEU A 47 -5.31 8.03 1.37
C LEU A 47 -4.66 7.51 0.08
N LEU A 48 -3.69 8.27 -0.43
CA LEU A 48 -2.91 7.93 -1.61
C LEU A 48 -1.60 7.28 -1.18
N VAL A 49 -1.26 6.17 -1.82
CA VAL A 49 0.04 5.50 -1.67
C VAL A 49 0.85 5.84 -2.91
N VAL A 50 1.96 6.56 -2.72
CA VAL A 50 2.77 7.10 -3.82
C VAL A 50 4.14 6.47 -3.78
N ASP A 51 4.53 5.82 -4.88
CA ASP A 51 5.88 5.28 -5.08
C ASP A 51 6.68 6.25 -5.96
N SER A 52 7.80 6.77 -5.45
CA SER A 52 8.69 7.71 -6.16
C SER A 52 9.89 7.05 -6.83
N SER A 53 10.00 5.72 -6.78
CA SER A 53 11.12 4.99 -7.40
C SER A 53 10.88 4.67 -8.88
N LEU A 54 9.63 4.75 -9.34
CA LEU A 54 9.24 4.37 -10.69
C LEU A 54 9.40 5.54 -11.68
N THR A 55 9.88 5.21 -12.89
CA THR A 55 9.91 6.16 -14.01
C THR A 55 8.50 6.32 -14.58
N PRO A 56 7.98 7.56 -14.69
CA PRO A 56 6.64 7.80 -15.20
C PRO A 56 6.52 7.46 -16.69
N VAL A 57 5.37 6.94 -17.10
CA VAL A 57 5.01 6.64 -18.50
C VAL A 57 3.73 7.37 -18.90
N ASP A 58 3.44 7.43 -20.19
CA ASP A 58 2.20 8.03 -20.68
C ASP A 58 0.96 7.39 -20.03
N GLY A 59 0.03 8.23 -19.56
CA GLY A 59 -1.14 7.82 -18.78
C GLY A 59 -0.90 7.61 -17.28
N SER A 60 0.31 7.85 -16.77
CA SER A 60 0.59 7.80 -15.32
C SER A 60 0.01 9.01 -14.60
N LEU A 61 -0.54 8.79 -13.41
CA LEU A 61 -0.90 9.85 -12.48
C LEU A 61 0.30 10.24 -11.62
N LEU A 62 0.66 11.52 -11.62
CA LEU A 62 1.83 12.04 -10.93
C LEU A 62 1.46 13.06 -9.86
N VAL A 63 2.25 13.08 -8.78
CA VAL A 63 2.20 14.13 -7.76
C VAL A 63 3.29 15.14 -8.08
N CYS A 64 2.89 16.40 -8.29
CA CYS A 64 3.78 17.53 -8.52
C CYS A 64 3.65 18.53 -7.37
N ALA A 65 4.76 19.17 -7.00
CA ALA A 65 4.83 20.23 -5.99
C ALA A 65 5.16 21.57 -6.65
#